data_AF-A0A9Q9EMM0-F1
#
_entry.id   AF-A0A9Q9EMM0-F1
#
_cell.length_a   1.000
_cell.length_b   1.000
_cell.length_c   1.000
_cell.angle_alpha   90.00
_cell.angle_beta   90.00
_cell.angle_gamma   90.00
#
_symmetry.space_group_name_H-M   'P 1'
#
loop_
_entity.id
_entity.type
_entity.pdbx_description
1 polymer ?
#
loop_
_entity_poly.entity_id
_entity_poly.type
_entity_poly.pdbx_seq_one_letter_code
_entity_poly.pdbx_strand_id
1 'polypeptide(L)'
;MSDIPAGDALDNDYVSRTGQSEIPVVKDDAAIEAGPYEGGADSDAQLEKDDKDVDQSNIIDERTRGAAKEKGSYTEPGDEEGLPGPEDGTSSGRQ
;
A
#
# COMPACT_ATOMS: atom_id res chain seq x y z
N MET A 1 -42.49 -5.18 -28.70
CA MET A 1 -41.02 -5.23 -28.62
C MET A 1 -40.58 -3.80 -28.40
N SER A 2 -40.24 -3.44 -27.16
CA SER A 2 -39.79 -2.09 -26.85
C SER A 2 -38.36 -1.93 -27.34
N ASP A 3 -38.16 -0.87 -28.11
CA ASP A 3 -36.87 -0.39 -28.59
C ASP A 3 -35.99 -0.10 -27.36
N ILE A 4 -34.91 -0.88 -27.18
CA ILE A 4 -33.95 -0.63 -26.10
C ILE A 4 -33.08 0.51 -26.62
N PRO A 5 -33.04 1.68 -25.96
CA PRO A 5 -32.20 2.78 -26.41
C PRO A 5 -30.76 2.28 -26.43
N ALA A 6 -30.17 2.25 -27.63
CA ALA A 6 -28.73 2.10 -27.79
C ALA A 6 -28.13 3.38 -27.21
N GLY A 7 -27.62 3.31 -25.98
CA GLY A 7 -27.05 4.47 -25.30
C GLY A 7 -26.00 5.12 -26.19
N ASP A 8 -26.15 6.43 -26.40
CA ASP A 8 -25.14 7.22 -27.11
C ASP A 8 -23.89 7.29 -26.22
N ALA A 9 -22.73 6.98 -26.76
CA ALA A 9 -21.49 6.91 -25.98
C ALA A 9 -20.94 8.30 -25.60
N LEU A 10 -21.57 9.37 -26.07
CA LEU A 10 -21.22 10.77 -25.84
C LEU A 10 -22.42 11.56 -25.29
N ASP A 11 -23.18 10.95 -24.38
CA ASP A 11 -24.21 11.67 -23.64
C ASP A 11 -23.56 12.72 -22.74
N ASN A 12 -24.07 13.94 -22.72
CA ASN A 12 -23.54 15.04 -21.89
C ASN A 12 -24.66 15.71 -21.08
N ASP A 13 -25.81 15.07 -20.91
CA ASP A 13 -26.96 15.62 -20.19
C ASP A 13 -26.68 15.83 -18.69
N TYR A 14 -25.66 15.17 -18.15
CA TYR A 14 -25.17 15.32 -16.77
C TYR A 14 -24.24 16.54 -16.56
N VAL A 15 -23.85 17.24 -17.63
CA VAL A 15 -22.88 18.35 -17.56
C VAL A 15 -23.53 19.60 -17.01
N SER A 16 -22.88 20.24 -16.04
CA SER A 16 -23.44 21.36 -15.31
C SER A 16 -23.64 22.59 -16.20
N ARG A 17 -24.76 23.30 -15.97
CA ARG A 17 -25.08 24.55 -16.69
C ARG A 17 -24.65 25.77 -15.88
N THR A 18 -24.38 26.88 -16.54
CA THR A 18 -24.04 28.15 -15.89
C THR A 18 -25.16 28.59 -14.94
N GLY A 19 -24.83 28.80 -13.66
CA GLY A 19 -25.77 29.23 -12.62
C GLY A 19 -26.36 28.12 -11.74
N GLN A 20 -25.96 26.86 -11.95
CA GLN A 20 -26.35 25.73 -11.10
C GLN A 20 -25.51 25.73 -9.81
N SER A 21 -26.14 25.58 -8.64
CA SER A 21 -25.50 25.64 -7.32
C SER A 21 -24.78 24.35 -6.91
N GLU A 22 -24.30 23.58 -7.88
CA GLU A 22 -23.75 22.24 -7.70
C GLU A 22 -22.32 22.16 -8.24
N ILE A 23 -21.56 21.16 -7.79
CA ILE A 23 -20.18 20.93 -8.24
C ILE A 23 -20.20 20.73 -9.75
N PRO A 24 -19.41 21.51 -10.53
CA PRO A 24 -19.43 21.42 -11.98
C PRO A 24 -18.93 20.06 -12.46
N VAL A 25 -19.75 19.38 -13.25
CA VAL A 25 -19.39 18.12 -13.93
C VAL A 25 -18.97 18.44 -15.37
N VAL A 26 -17.91 17.79 -15.81
CA VAL A 26 -17.25 18.01 -17.11
C VAL A 26 -17.81 17.06 -18.17
N LYS A 27 -17.79 17.46 -19.45
CA LYS A 27 -18.22 16.66 -20.60
C LYS A 27 -17.32 15.45 -20.84
N ASP A 28 -17.86 14.39 -21.45
CA ASP A 28 -17.08 13.20 -21.82
C ASP A 28 -15.89 13.51 -22.75
N ASP A 29 -16.08 14.44 -23.69
CA ASP A 29 -15.08 14.79 -24.70
C ASP A 29 -14.21 15.99 -24.31
N ALA A 30 -14.39 16.53 -23.10
CA ALA A 30 -13.60 17.66 -22.64
C ALA A 30 -12.14 17.24 -22.49
N ALA A 31 -11.24 18.07 -23.04
CA ALA A 31 -9.82 17.94 -22.78
C ALA A 31 -9.55 18.11 -21.27
N ILE A 32 -8.95 17.09 -20.67
CA ILE A 32 -8.49 17.13 -19.28
C ILE A 32 -7.04 17.62 -19.24
N GLU A 33 -6.68 18.30 -18.15
CA GLU A 33 -5.31 18.72 -17.90
C GLU A 33 -4.37 17.50 -17.95
N ALA A 34 -3.26 17.66 -18.67
CA ALA A 34 -2.22 16.65 -18.66
C ALA A 34 -1.64 16.52 -17.25
N GLY A 35 -1.45 15.29 -16.78
CA GLY A 35 -0.77 15.03 -15.50
C GLY A 35 0.67 15.56 -15.50
N PRO A 36 1.39 15.45 -14.38
CA PRO A 36 2.74 16.02 -14.22
C PRO A 36 3.82 15.35 -15.11
N TYR A 37 3.45 14.37 -15.93
CA TYR A 37 4.35 13.62 -16.79
C TYR A 37 4.56 14.36 -18.12
N GLU A 38 5.77 14.90 -18.32
CA GLU A 38 6.19 15.50 -19.59
C GLU A 38 6.17 14.44 -20.70
N GLY A 39 5.55 14.76 -21.84
CA GLY A 39 5.52 13.88 -23.02
C GLY A 39 4.33 12.90 -23.09
N GLY A 40 3.40 12.97 -22.15
CA GLY A 40 2.27 12.05 -22.05
C GLY A 40 2.54 10.93 -21.05
N ALA A 41 1.47 10.37 -20.47
CA ALA A 41 1.57 9.32 -19.46
C ALA A 41 1.93 7.94 -20.07
N ASP A 42 3.09 7.86 -20.73
CA ASP A 42 3.63 6.62 -21.29
C ASP A 42 4.20 5.75 -20.17
N SER A 43 3.44 4.73 -19.78
CA SER A 43 3.82 3.81 -18.70
C SER A 43 5.06 2.99 -19.03
N ASP A 44 5.29 2.64 -20.31
CA ASP A 44 6.42 1.82 -20.71
C ASP A 44 7.71 2.64 -20.56
N ALA A 45 7.68 3.91 -20.98
CA ALA A 45 8.80 4.84 -20.82
C ALA A 45 9.09 5.17 -19.34
N GLN A 46 8.05 5.32 -18.51
CA GLN A 46 8.24 5.53 -17.06
C GLN A 46 8.89 4.31 -16.40
N LEU A 47 8.44 3.09 -16.73
CA LEU A 47 9.00 1.86 -16.16
C LEU A 47 10.49 1.70 -16.50
N GLU A 48 10.88 1.95 -17.75
CA GLU A 48 12.29 1.87 -18.17
C GLU A 48 13.18 2.89 -17.43
N LYS A 49 12.63 4.07 -17.13
CA LYS A 49 13.34 5.10 -16.36
C LYS A 49 13.51 4.68 -14.90
N ASP A 50 12.44 4.18 -14.28
CA ASP A 50 12.47 3.73 -12.89
C ASP A 50 13.49 2.59 -12.70
N ASP A 51 13.58 1.66 -13.65
CA ASP A 51 14.59 0.59 -13.62
C ASP A 51 16.04 1.11 -13.67
N LYS A 52 16.28 2.31 -14.22
CA LYS A 52 17.62 2.91 -14.35
C LYS A 52 17.97 3.87 -13.23
N ASP A 53 17.00 4.66 -12.77
CA ASP A 53 17.23 5.78 -11.85
C ASP A 53 17.21 5.37 -10.36
N VAL A 54 16.88 4.11 -10.05
CA VAL A 54 16.92 3.59 -8.67
C VAL A 54 18.36 3.42 -8.17
N ASP A 55 18.71 4.16 -7.12
CA ASP A 55 19.95 3.95 -6.36
C ASP A 55 19.86 2.67 -5.53
N GLN A 56 20.46 1.60 -6.07
CA GLN A 56 20.48 0.27 -5.46
C GLN A 56 21.16 0.25 -4.08
N SER A 57 22.01 1.23 -3.74
CA SER A 57 22.65 1.28 -2.42
C SER A 57 21.68 1.55 -1.27
N ASN A 58 20.49 2.09 -1.57
CA ASN A 58 19.42 2.32 -0.61
C ASN A 58 18.49 1.10 -0.44
N ILE A 59 18.67 0.04 -1.23
CA ILE A 59 17.86 -1.16 -1.16
C ILE A 59 18.49 -2.13 -0.15
N ILE A 60 17.68 -2.58 0.81
CA ILE A 60 18.09 -3.60 1.77
C ILE A 60 17.68 -4.97 1.19
N ASP A 61 18.66 -5.85 0.99
CA ASP A 61 18.45 -7.20 0.40
C ASP A 61 17.67 -8.15 1.32
N GLU A 62 17.53 -7.79 2.59
CA GLU A 62 16.86 -8.59 3.61
C GLU A 62 15.47 -8.05 3.94
N ARG A 63 14.51 -8.98 4.12
CA ARG A 63 13.14 -8.65 4.54
C ARG A 63 13.08 -8.03 5.94
N THR A 64 14.10 -8.24 6.77
CA THR A 64 14.14 -7.78 8.16
C THR A 64 15.50 -7.17 8.47
N ARG A 65 15.52 -6.00 9.13
CA ARG A 65 16.77 -5.42 9.67
C ARG A 65 17.18 -6.12 10.96
N GLY A 66 17.80 -7.30 10.86
CA GLY A 66 18.33 -8.02 12.03
C GLY A 66 17.28 -8.39 13.09
N ALA A 67 16.03 -8.64 12.69
CA ALA A 67 14.95 -8.96 13.64
C ALA A 67 15.19 -10.29 14.37
N ALA A 68 15.81 -11.26 13.69
CA ALA A 68 16.25 -12.49 14.32
C ALA A 68 17.67 -12.30 14.84
N LYS A 69 17.90 -12.66 16.11
CA LYS A 69 19.26 -12.85 16.60
C LYS A 69 19.96 -13.97 15.81
N GLU A 70 21.29 -13.94 15.78
CA GLU A 70 22.11 -14.93 15.07
C GLU A 70 21.74 -16.37 15.47
N LYS A 71 21.91 -17.31 14.54
CA LYS A 71 21.62 -18.72 14.80
C LYS A 71 22.46 -19.21 15.98
N GLY A 72 21.80 -19.74 17.01
CA GLY A 72 22.45 -20.23 18.23
C GLY A 72 22.63 -19.19 19.35
N SER A 73 22.12 -17.97 19.17
CA SER A 73 22.10 -16.93 20.21
C SER A 73 21.02 -17.11 21.28
N TYR A 74 20.05 -17.99 21.03
CA TYR A 74 19.04 -18.37 22.02
C TYR A 74 19.59 -19.53 22.84
N THR A 75 19.66 -19.33 24.15
CA THR A 75 20.02 -20.36 25.14
C THR A 75 18.75 -20.79 25.85
N GLU A 76 18.51 -22.10 25.94
CA GLU A 76 17.42 -22.65 26.74
C GLU A 76 17.69 -22.36 28.22
N PRO A 77 16.71 -21.83 28.97
CA PRO A 77 16.84 -21.68 30.42
C PRO A 77 17.10 -23.03 31.09
N GLY A 78 17.95 -23.05 32.11
CA GLY A 78 18.18 -24.25 32.92
C GLY A 78 16.96 -24.65 33.76
N ASP A 79 16.91 -25.89 34.25
CA ASP A 79 15.80 -26.43 35.04
C ASP A 79 15.46 -25.58 36.30
N GLU A 80 16.46 -24.87 36.84
CA GLU A 80 16.32 -23.99 38.01
C GLU A 80 16.23 -22.50 37.64
N GLU A 81 16.38 -22.13 36.36
CA GLU A 81 16.40 -20.74 35.91
C GLU A 81 14.97 -20.18 35.82
N GLY A 82 14.68 -19.17 36.64
CA GLY A 82 13.35 -18.55 36.73
C GLY A 82 12.39 -19.26 37.69
N LEU A 83 12.81 -20.36 38.32
CA LEU A 83 12.11 -20.91 39.48
C LEU A 83 12.47 -20.08 40.73
N PRO A 84 11.51 -19.87 41.65
CA PRO A 84 11.83 -19.28 42.95
C PRO A 84 12.81 -20.18 43.71
N GLY A 85 13.75 -19.57 44.43
CA GLY A 85 14.76 -20.31 45.20
C GLY A 85 14.12 -21.20 46.28
N PRO A 86 14.83 -22.24 46.77
CA PRO A 86 14.32 -23.10 47.84
C PRO A 86 14.00 -22.30 49.12
N GLU A 87 14.66 -21.16 49.33
CA GLU A 87 14.43 -20.19 50.39
C GLU A 87 13.24 -19.23 50.15
N ASP A 88 12.73 -19.09 48.92
CA ASP A 88 11.63 -18.17 48.59
C ASP A 88 10.25 -18.71 49.02
N GLY A 89 10.15 -20.00 49.37
CA GLY A 89 8.95 -20.61 49.96
C GLY A 89 7.69 -20.59 49.08
N THR A 90 7.76 -20.07 47.85
CA THR A 90 6.62 -19.97 46.92
C THR A 90 6.49 -21.24 46.07
N SER A 91 6.12 -22.36 46.70
CA SER A 91 5.62 -23.52 45.96
C SER A 91 4.16 -23.27 45.57
N SER A 92 3.86 -23.05 44.29
CA SER A 92 2.46 -22.89 43.82
C SER A 92 1.74 -24.25 43.70
N GLY A 93 1.63 -24.98 44.82
CA GLY A 93 0.73 -26.12 44.92
C GLY A 93 -0.71 -25.64 45.13
N ARG A 94 -1.49 -25.49 44.05
CA ARG A 94 -2.95 -25.43 44.18
C ARG A 94 -3.45 -26.87 44.44
N GLN A 95 -3.87 -27.14 45.67
CA GLN A 95 -4.73 -28.29 46.00
C GLN A 95 -6.20 -27.92 45.80
#